data_AF-A0A3D9YTW1-F1
#
_entry.id   AF-A0A3D9YTW1-F1
#
_cell.length_a   1.000
_cell.length_b   1.000
_cell.length_c   1.000
_cell.angle_alpha   90.00
_cell.angle_beta   90.00
_cell.angle_gamma   90.00
#
_symmetry.space_group_name_H-M   'P 1'
#
loop_
_entity.id
_entity.type
_entity.pdbx_description
1 polymer ?
#
loop_
_entity_poly.entity_id
_entity_poly.type
_entity_poly.pdbx_seq_one_letter_code
_entity_poly.pdbx_strand_id
1 'polypeptide(L)'
;MPADVTLTTRRPEPPSADFAFEIDFKRGEGSASRVFLAINDFIKGCERLDAELVGTIDSNIETVMVLEDIEAGSIKVWLRNLLSAVDDDALKQVDWKPAVGRYLVKAKYAVIKWVDDDTDPKSLPALAREIQSIAAETDVKHLPDYRAPSVTALLGAVKDFEEVKSRLLPDDRATFIGADGQSTDFNLSIRWDLDRIEELAIKEVVRFPVAPMILAVKKPDYLGNSKWELRHGKRSISAKIEDAEWLRRFQNRNVDVRPGDALRCEVQIEHLYGHDNELLAENYTIVHVIDVLVNAYRQENLFEDHGNGS
;
A
#
# COMPACT_ATOMS: atom_id res chain seq x y z
N MET A 1 56.39 -10.71 -5.45
CA MET A 1 56.13 -9.33 -5.87
C MET A 1 54.83 -8.90 -5.22
N PRO A 2 54.79 -7.84 -4.41
CA PRO A 2 53.54 -7.33 -3.84
C PRO A 2 52.69 -6.74 -4.96
N ALA A 3 51.40 -7.07 -4.98
CA ALA A 3 50.43 -6.51 -5.93
C ALA A 3 50.18 -5.05 -5.55
N ASP A 4 50.45 -4.16 -6.50
CA ASP A 4 50.18 -2.74 -6.36
C ASP A 4 48.68 -2.52 -6.61
N VAL A 5 47.92 -2.28 -5.53
CA VAL A 5 46.48 -2.00 -5.62
C VAL A 5 46.31 -0.52 -5.87
N THR A 6 46.13 -0.15 -7.13
CA THR A 6 45.81 1.23 -7.51
C THR A 6 44.34 1.51 -7.16
N LEU A 7 44.10 2.12 -6.00
CA LEU A 7 42.77 2.65 -5.66
C LEU A 7 42.53 3.89 -6.53
N THR A 8 41.67 3.74 -7.54
CA THR A 8 41.21 4.87 -8.34
C THR A 8 40.31 5.77 -7.50
N THR A 9 40.61 7.08 -7.49
CA THR A 9 39.75 8.11 -6.92
C THR A 9 38.70 8.62 -7.92
N ARG A 10 38.70 8.11 -9.15
CA ARG A 10 37.64 8.42 -10.12
C ARG A 10 36.35 7.75 -9.65
N ARG A 11 35.35 8.57 -9.35
CA ARG A 11 33.96 8.11 -9.34
C ARG A 11 33.66 7.50 -10.71
N PRO A 12 33.02 6.32 -10.78
CA PRO A 12 32.50 5.80 -12.04
C PRO A 12 31.67 6.87 -12.74
N GLU A 13 31.74 6.94 -14.07
CA GLU A 13 30.73 7.72 -14.79
C GLU A 13 29.37 7.09 -14.50
N PRO A 14 28.35 7.89 -14.11
CA PRO A 14 27.04 7.35 -13.81
C PRO A 14 26.48 6.61 -15.04
N PRO A 15 25.84 5.44 -14.85
CA PRO A 15 25.21 4.71 -15.95
C PRO A 15 24.07 5.54 -16.57
N SER A 16 23.60 5.12 -17.75
CA SER A 16 22.44 5.73 -18.41
C SER A 16 21.15 5.41 -17.63
N ALA A 17 20.91 6.13 -16.54
CA ALA A 17 19.78 5.96 -15.62
C ALA A 17 18.91 7.22 -15.52
N ASP A 18 17.64 7.05 -15.16
CA ASP A 18 16.70 8.16 -14.99
C ASP A 18 16.78 8.77 -13.58
N PHE A 19 17.10 7.94 -12.59
CA PHE A 19 17.29 8.32 -11.19
C PHE A 19 18.10 7.27 -10.44
N ALA A 20 18.51 7.62 -9.21
CA ALA A 20 19.16 6.73 -8.28
C ALA A 20 18.56 6.85 -6.89
N PHE A 21 18.69 5.78 -6.11
CA PHE A 21 18.41 5.76 -4.69
C PHE A 21 19.66 5.34 -3.94
N GLU A 22 20.08 6.16 -3.00
CA GLU A 22 21.30 5.97 -2.23
C GLU A 22 20.97 5.83 -0.75
N ILE A 23 21.45 4.75 -0.12
CA ILE A 23 21.38 4.54 1.32
C ILE A 23 22.81 4.55 1.89
N ASP A 24 23.10 5.57 2.68
CA ASP A 24 24.24 5.60 3.58
C ASP A 24 23.81 4.99 4.93
N PHE A 25 24.17 3.73 5.15
CA PHE A 25 23.73 2.97 6.31
C PHE A 25 24.78 2.95 7.41
N LYS A 26 24.34 2.91 8.66
CA LYS A 26 25.24 2.80 9.80
C LYS A 26 25.91 1.43 9.85
N ARG A 27 27.24 1.42 9.72
CA ARG A 27 28.06 0.19 9.72
C ARG A 27 28.09 -0.45 11.10
N GLY A 28 27.94 -1.78 11.13
CA GLY A 28 27.99 -2.56 12.38
C GLY A 28 26.69 -2.56 13.18
N GLU A 29 25.61 -1.93 12.68
CA GLU A 29 24.33 -1.83 13.37
C GLU A 29 23.14 -2.33 12.55
N GLY A 30 22.26 -3.09 13.21
CA GLY A 30 21.08 -3.71 12.61
C GLY A 30 21.39 -4.89 11.67
N SER A 31 20.34 -5.50 11.14
CA SER A 31 20.48 -6.57 10.13
C SER A 31 20.83 -6.00 8.77
N ALA A 32 21.80 -6.58 8.06
CA ALA A 32 22.11 -6.20 6.68
C ALA A 32 20.88 -6.31 5.74
N SER A 33 19.96 -7.24 6.02
CA SER A 33 18.75 -7.44 5.22
C SER A 33 17.86 -6.20 5.16
N ARG A 34 17.90 -5.34 6.19
CA ARG A 34 17.05 -4.13 6.27
C ARG A 34 17.33 -3.16 5.12
N VAL A 35 18.59 -3.02 4.71
CA VAL A 35 19.00 -2.08 3.66
C VAL A 35 18.49 -2.59 2.30
N PHE A 36 18.61 -3.90 2.05
CA PHE A 36 18.06 -4.51 0.85
C PHE A 36 16.53 -4.48 0.82
N LEU A 37 15.87 -4.65 1.97
CA LEU A 37 14.42 -4.49 2.07
C LEU A 37 13.99 -3.04 1.83
N ALA A 38 14.73 -2.05 2.33
CA ALA A 38 14.45 -0.64 2.06
C ALA A 38 14.56 -0.32 0.55
N ILE A 39 15.59 -0.85 -0.12
CA ILE A 39 15.74 -0.73 -1.58
C ILE A 39 14.58 -1.42 -2.30
N ASN A 40 14.22 -2.64 -1.90
CA ASN A 40 13.09 -3.36 -2.47
C ASN A 40 11.78 -2.57 -2.31
N ASP A 41 11.52 -2.06 -1.11
CA ASP A 41 10.28 -1.34 -0.81
C ASP A 41 10.25 0.01 -1.57
N PHE A 42 11.40 0.65 -1.78
CA PHE A 42 11.54 1.84 -2.61
C PHE A 42 11.25 1.56 -4.08
N ILE A 43 11.82 0.47 -4.64
CA ILE A 43 11.56 0.05 -6.02
C ILE A 43 10.07 -0.24 -6.19
N LYS A 44 9.45 -1.00 -5.28
CA LYS A 44 8.00 -1.29 -5.32
C LYS A 44 7.15 -0.02 -5.28
N GLY A 45 7.48 0.93 -4.41
CA GLY A 45 6.78 2.21 -4.34
C GLY A 45 6.88 2.99 -5.65
N CYS A 46 8.07 2.98 -6.28
CA CYS A 46 8.28 3.60 -7.58
C CYS A 46 7.54 2.88 -8.72
N GLU A 47 7.58 1.54 -8.77
CA GLU A 47 6.88 0.74 -9.77
C GLU A 47 5.37 0.92 -9.69
N ARG A 48 4.80 0.89 -8.48
CA ARG A 48 3.38 1.17 -8.27
C ARG A 48 3.03 2.58 -8.73
N LEU A 49 3.79 3.58 -8.27
CA LEU A 49 3.53 4.96 -8.66
C LEU A 49 3.60 5.12 -10.18
N ASP A 50 4.62 4.56 -10.84
CA ASP A 50 4.77 4.65 -12.28
C ASP A 50 3.64 3.96 -13.04
N ALA A 51 3.19 2.79 -12.59
CA ALA A 51 2.05 2.09 -13.17
C ALA A 51 0.75 2.91 -13.05
N GLU A 52 0.48 3.49 -11.88
CA GLU A 52 -0.69 4.34 -11.65
C GLU A 52 -0.64 5.61 -12.51
N LEU A 53 0.51 6.28 -12.56
CA LEU A 53 0.70 7.52 -13.32
C LEU A 53 0.66 7.30 -14.83
N VAL A 54 1.19 6.18 -15.33
CA VAL A 54 1.12 5.85 -16.76
C VAL A 54 -0.27 5.38 -17.15
N GLY A 55 -0.95 4.61 -16.31
CA GLY A 55 -2.34 4.22 -16.53
C GLY A 55 -3.29 5.42 -16.62
N THR A 56 -2.91 6.58 -16.05
CA THR A 56 -3.67 7.81 -16.22
C THR A 56 -3.38 8.53 -17.53
N ILE A 57 -2.39 8.12 -18.31
CA ILE A 57 -2.02 8.72 -19.59
C ILE A 57 -2.62 7.93 -20.73
N ASP A 58 -2.33 6.63 -20.76
CA ASP A 58 -2.78 5.68 -21.77
C ASP A 58 -2.65 4.26 -21.19
N SER A 59 -3.71 3.46 -21.25
CA SER A 59 -3.72 2.09 -20.72
C SER A 59 -2.85 1.11 -21.50
N ASN A 60 -2.40 1.47 -22.69
CA ASN A 60 -1.54 0.66 -23.55
C ASN A 60 -0.05 0.92 -23.33
N ILE A 61 0.30 1.93 -22.51
CA ILE A 61 1.68 2.17 -22.12
C ILE A 61 1.99 1.35 -20.86
N GLU A 62 3.07 0.58 -20.94
CA GLU A 62 3.61 -0.18 -19.81
C GLU A 62 4.95 0.41 -19.39
N THR A 63 5.18 0.40 -18.08
CA THR A 63 6.45 0.79 -17.46
C THR A 63 7.17 -0.43 -16.94
N VAL A 64 8.48 -0.51 -17.20
CA VAL A 64 9.35 -1.52 -16.62
C VAL A 64 10.54 -0.82 -15.98
N MET A 65 10.74 -1.03 -14.69
CA MET A 65 11.90 -0.50 -13.98
C MET A 65 13.07 -1.47 -14.09
N VAL A 66 14.22 -0.97 -14.55
CA VAL A 66 15.44 -1.77 -14.74
C VAL A 66 16.54 -1.25 -13.81
N LEU A 67 17.13 -2.18 -13.06
CA LEU A 67 18.36 -1.95 -12.31
C LEU A 67 19.54 -1.85 -13.28
N GLU A 68 20.15 -0.67 -13.38
CA GLU A 68 21.30 -0.43 -14.24
C GLU A 68 22.61 -0.80 -13.54
N ASP A 69 22.79 -0.41 -12.27
CA ASP A 69 24.01 -0.70 -11.51
C ASP A 69 23.81 -0.60 -9.98
N ILE A 70 24.72 -1.20 -9.20
CA ILE A 70 24.82 -1.09 -7.73
C ILE A 70 26.27 -0.77 -7.31
N GLU A 71 26.48 0.34 -6.62
CA GLU A 71 27.79 0.72 -6.06
C GLU A 71 27.95 0.35 -4.57
N ALA A 72 29.21 0.10 -4.14
CA ALA A 72 29.54 -0.35 -2.78
C ALA A 72 30.33 0.69 -1.96
N GLY A 73 29.86 0.98 -0.75
CA GLY A 73 30.48 1.89 0.24
C GLY A 73 29.41 2.57 1.10
N SER A 74 28.45 3.17 0.40
CA SER A 74 26.99 3.24 0.64
C SER A 74 26.33 2.23 -0.33
N ILE A 75 25.07 1.82 -0.16
CA ILE A 75 24.39 1.09 -1.24
C ILE A 75 23.69 2.11 -2.12
N LYS A 76 24.19 2.29 -3.33
CA LYS A 76 23.58 3.16 -4.33
C LYS A 76 23.08 2.33 -5.50
N VAL A 77 21.82 2.54 -5.87
CA VAL A 77 21.11 1.79 -6.90
C VAL A 77 20.68 2.74 -8.01
N TRP A 78 21.08 2.46 -9.25
CA TRP A 78 20.74 3.24 -10.43
C TRP A 78 19.57 2.57 -11.18
N LEU A 79 18.53 3.35 -11.48
CA LEU A 79 17.27 2.83 -12.04
C LEU A 79 16.89 3.60 -13.31
N ARG A 80 16.39 2.85 -14.29
CA ARG A 80 15.83 3.40 -15.53
C ARG A 80 14.42 2.86 -15.76
N ASN A 81 13.54 3.75 -16.19
CA ASN A 81 12.17 3.45 -16.60
C ASN A 81 12.15 3.18 -18.11
N LEU A 82 11.83 1.95 -18.48
CA LEU A 82 11.55 1.58 -19.86
C LEU A 82 10.06 1.76 -20.14
N LEU A 83 9.77 2.52 -21.20
CA LEU A 83 8.41 2.79 -21.66
C LEU A 83 8.17 2.03 -22.97
N SER A 84 7.21 1.11 -22.94
CA SER A 84 6.71 0.36 -24.10
C SER A 84 5.23 0.66 -24.33
N ALA A 85 4.82 0.85 -25.58
CA ALA A 85 3.42 0.95 -25.96
C ALA A 85 3.04 -0.26 -26.81
N VAL A 86 1.84 -0.78 -26.60
CA VAL A 86 1.22 -1.75 -27.53
C VAL A 86 0.85 -1.02 -28.82
N ASP A 87 0.85 -1.70 -29.97
CA ASP A 87 0.62 -1.11 -31.31
C ASP A 87 -0.71 -0.33 -31.38
N ASP A 88 -0.64 0.97 -31.14
CA ASP A 88 -1.72 1.94 -31.29
C ASP A 88 -1.29 3.04 -32.27
N ASP A 89 -2.17 3.40 -33.19
CA ASP A 89 -1.91 4.44 -34.19
C ASP A 89 -1.94 5.86 -33.59
N ALA A 90 -2.55 6.04 -32.41
CA ALA A 90 -2.70 7.34 -31.75
C ALA A 90 -1.37 7.91 -31.19
N LEU A 91 -0.47 7.05 -30.70
CA LEU A 91 0.82 7.45 -30.11
C LEU A 91 1.97 7.54 -31.12
N LYS A 92 1.77 7.11 -32.39
CA LYS A 92 2.83 7.03 -33.41
C LYS A 92 3.31 8.39 -33.93
N GLN A 93 2.58 9.48 -33.66
CA GLN A 93 2.89 10.80 -34.23
C GLN A 93 3.67 11.74 -33.29
N VAL A 94 3.87 11.38 -32.02
CA VAL A 94 4.56 12.22 -31.02
C VAL A 94 5.62 11.39 -30.28
N ASP A 95 6.85 11.91 -30.15
CA ASP A 95 7.86 11.31 -29.27
C ASP A 95 7.52 11.63 -27.80
N TRP A 96 6.59 10.85 -27.25
CA TRP A 96 6.00 11.05 -25.92
C TRP A 96 6.90 10.56 -24.78
N LYS A 97 7.85 9.67 -25.05
CA LYS A 97 8.67 9.00 -24.03
C LYS A 97 9.44 9.99 -23.13
N PRO A 98 10.11 11.04 -23.66
CA PRO A 98 10.81 12.00 -22.81
C PRO A 98 9.88 12.86 -21.94
N ALA A 99 8.67 13.16 -22.42
CA ALA A 99 7.66 13.88 -21.64
C ALA A 99 7.18 13.02 -20.45
N VAL A 100 6.81 11.77 -20.73
CA VAL A 100 6.37 10.81 -19.71
C VAL A 100 7.50 10.49 -18.72
N GLY A 101 8.73 10.26 -19.18
CA GLY A 101 9.87 10.02 -18.29
C GLY A 101 10.10 11.17 -17.29
N ARG A 102 10.08 12.43 -17.76
CA ARG A 102 10.21 13.61 -16.89
C ARG A 102 9.05 13.75 -15.91
N TYR A 103 7.82 13.45 -16.36
CA TYR A 103 6.63 13.43 -15.52
C TYR A 103 6.76 12.45 -14.36
N LEU A 104 7.18 11.21 -14.64
CA LEU A 104 7.35 10.17 -13.63
C LEU A 104 8.39 10.55 -12.58
N VAL A 105 9.56 11.05 -12.99
CA VAL A 105 10.62 11.47 -12.04
C VAL A 105 10.16 12.64 -11.17
N LYS A 106 9.53 13.67 -11.76
CA LYS A 106 9.02 14.81 -10.98
C LYS A 106 7.91 14.42 -10.01
N ALA A 107 7.01 13.51 -10.40
CA ALA A 107 5.95 13.03 -9.52
C ALA A 107 6.52 12.26 -8.31
N LYS A 108 7.58 11.46 -8.49
CA LYS A 108 8.30 10.81 -7.37
C LYS A 108 8.81 11.84 -6.36
N TYR A 109 9.44 12.93 -6.82
CA TYR A 109 9.86 14.02 -5.93
C TYR A 109 8.71 14.60 -5.12
N ALA A 110 7.57 14.87 -5.75
CA ALA A 110 6.39 15.41 -5.07
C ALA A 110 5.86 14.45 -3.99
N VAL A 111 5.79 13.15 -4.27
CA VAL A 111 5.34 12.15 -3.30
C VAL A 111 6.32 12.00 -2.14
N ILE A 112 7.63 11.92 -2.40
CA ILE A 112 8.65 11.81 -1.33
C ILE A 112 8.62 13.06 -0.45
N LYS A 113 8.61 14.25 -1.06
CA LYS A 113 8.50 15.51 -0.32
C LYS A 113 7.21 15.58 0.49
N TRP A 114 6.11 15.10 -0.06
CA TRP A 114 4.85 15.02 0.66
C TRP A 114 4.98 14.09 1.86
N VAL A 115 5.55 12.89 1.74
CA VAL A 115 5.73 11.94 2.85
C VAL A 115 6.62 12.51 3.96
N ASP A 116 7.60 13.32 3.57
CA ASP A 116 8.60 13.92 4.48
C ASP A 116 8.24 15.31 5.01
N ASP A 117 7.07 15.82 4.68
CA ASP A 117 6.49 17.00 5.32
C ASP A 117 5.70 16.57 6.57
N ASP A 118 5.74 17.29 7.68
CA ASP A 118 4.87 17.08 8.85
C ASP A 118 3.81 18.19 9.01
N THR A 119 3.75 19.11 8.05
CA THR A 119 2.83 20.24 8.09
C THR A 119 1.38 19.78 7.93
N ASP A 120 0.58 20.04 8.96
CA ASP A 120 -0.87 19.86 8.93
C ASP A 120 -1.60 21.14 8.44
N PRO A 121 -2.74 21.02 7.72
CA PRO A 121 -3.40 19.76 7.36
C PRO A 121 -2.81 19.15 6.09
N LYS A 122 -2.46 17.86 6.15
CA LYS A 122 -2.14 17.09 4.95
C LYS A 122 -3.37 16.75 4.14
N SER A 123 -3.18 16.69 2.82
CA SER A 123 -4.26 16.44 1.87
C SER A 123 -3.75 15.66 0.67
N LEU A 124 -4.17 14.40 0.56
CA LEU A 124 -3.95 13.62 -0.67
C LEU A 124 -4.60 14.29 -1.90
N PRO A 125 -5.79 14.93 -1.82
CA PRO A 125 -6.31 15.76 -2.91
C PRO A 125 -5.40 16.94 -3.30
N ALA A 126 -4.62 17.51 -2.38
CA ALA A 126 -3.64 18.54 -2.72
C ALA A 126 -2.45 17.95 -3.48
N LEU A 127 -1.93 16.79 -3.05
CA LEU A 127 -0.89 16.06 -3.77
C LEU A 127 -1.33 15.66 -5.18
N ALA A 128 -2.56 15.18 -5.35
CA ALA A 128 -3.11 14.86 -6.66
C ALA A 128 -3.14 16.08 -7.60
N ARG A 129 -3.47 17.26 -7.07
CA ARG A 129 -3.42 18.53 -7.83
C ARG A 129 -2.00 18.96 -8.18
N GLU A 130 -1.04 18.75 -7.28
CA GLU A 130 0.38 19.00 -7.56
C GLU A 130 0.87 18.11 -8.70
N ILE A 131 0.57 16.81 -8.66
CA ILE A 131 0.91 15.88 -9.75
C ILE A 131 0.22 16.25 -11.06
N GLN A 132 -1.02 16.74 -11.01
CA GLN A 132 -1.70 17.26 -12.19
C GLN A 132 -1.02 18.52 -12.76
N SER A 133 -0.45 19.38 -11.91
CA SER A 133 0.37 20.51 -12.35
C SER A 133 1.65 20.03 -13.03
N ILE A 134 2.32 19.03 -12.47
CA ILE A 134 3.51 18.41 -13.05
C ILE A 134 3.20 17.82 -14.43
N ALA A 135 2.03 17.19 -14.62
CA ALA A 135 1.59 16.69 -15.93
C ALA A 135 1.43 17.83 -16.95
N ALA A 136 1.00 19.02 -16.52
CA ALA A 136 0.91 20.19 -17.40
C ALA A 136 2.31 20.75 -17.74
N GLU A 137 3.23 20.79 -16.77
CA GLU A 137 4.61 21.25 -16.98
C GLU A 137 5.46 20.35 -17.89
N THR A 138 5.05 19.09 -18.01
CA THR A 138 5.79 18.06 -18.76
C THR A 138 5.12 17.70 -20.09
N ASP A 139 4.08 18.45 -20.49
CA ASP A 139 3.24 18.24 -21.68
C ASP A 139 2.43 16.93 -21.71
N VAL A 140 2.50 16.12 -20.64
CA VAL A 140 1.72 14.88 -20.50
C VAL A 140 0.21 15.13 -20.48
N LYS A 141 -0.22 16.26 -19.92
CA LYS A 141 -1.64 16.65 -19.84
C LYS A 141 -2.31 16.81 -21.22
N HIS A 142 -1.53 17.00 -22.29
CA HIS A 142 -2.05 17.14 -23.65
C HIS A 142 -2.22 15.81 -24.38
N LEU A 143 -1.85 14.69 -23.76
CA LEU A 143 -2.06 13.37 -24.32
C LEU A 143 -3.56 13.00 -24.30
N PRO A 144 -4.06 12.30 -25.33
CA PRO A 144 -5.50 12.17 -25.60
C PRO A 144 -6.31 11.59 -24.44
N ASP A 145 -5.75 10.62 -23.73
CA ASP A 145 -6.43 9.86 -22.67
C ASP A 145 -6.03 10.27 -21.25
N TYR A 146 -5.36 11.42 -21.11
CA TYR A 146 -4.89 11.87 -19.81
C TYR A 146 -6.03 12.10 -18.80
N ARG A 147 -5.87 11.54 -17.61
CA ARG A 147 -6.68 11.74 -16.41
C ARG A 147 -5.76 12.05 -15.23
N ALA A 148 -6.28 12.72 -14.20
CA ALA A 148 -5.49 12.89 -12.98
C ALA A 148 -5.48 11.58 -12.16
N PRO A 149 -4.39 11.27 -11.43
CA PRO A 149 -4.35 10.10 -10.56
C PRO A 149 -5.39 10.22 -9.44
N SER A 150 -6.02 9.09 -9.10
CA SER A 150 -6.99 9.03 -8.00
C SER A 150 -6.29 9.13 -6.65
N VAL A 151 -7.02 9.62 -5.64
CA VAL A 151 -6.50 9.69 -4.26
C VAL A 151 -6.16 8.29 -3.73
N THR A 152 -6.97 7.30 -4.08
CA THR A 152 -6.78 5.89 -3.71
C THR A 152 -5.50 5.30 -4.31
N ALA A 153 -5.19 5.61 -5.57
CA ALA A 153 -3.95 5.20 -6.22
C ALA A 153 -2.72 5.81 -5.52
N LEU A 154 -2.78 7.11 -5.20
CA LEU A 154 -1.70 7.81 -4.51
C LEU A 154 -1.50 7.32 -3.07
N LEU A 155 -2.57 6.93 -2.37
CA LEU A 155 -2.49 6.36 -1.02
C LEU A 155 -1.55 5.14 -0.99
N GLY A 156 -1.66 4.26 -1.99
CA GLY A 156 -0.79 3.08 -2.08
C GLY A 156 0.68 3.45 -2.19
N ALA A 157 1.02 4.38 -3.08
CA ALA A 157 2.40 4.85 -3.26
C ALA A 157 2.94 5.52 -1.99
N VAL A 158 2.14 6.40 -1.36
CA VAL A 158 2.50 7.09 -0.11
C VAL A 158 2.83 6.09 1.00
N LYS A 159 2.02 5.04 1.16
CA LYS A 159 2.29 3.98 2.15
C LYS A 159 3.57 3.22 1.85
N ASP A 160 3.83 2.89 0.58
CA ASP A 160 5.04 2.17 0.20
C ASP A 160 6.30 3.00 0.52
N PHE A 161 6.28 4.32 0.28
CA PHE A 161 7.37 5.22 0.66
C PHE A 161 7.53 5.39 2.19
N GLU A 162 6.44 5.37 2.94
CA GLU A 162 6.50 5.35 4.41
C GLU A 162 7.06 4.01 4.95
N GLU A 163 6.83 2.90 4.24
CA GLU A 163 7.42 1.61 4.60
C GLU A 163 8.94 1.57 4.33
N VAL A 164 9.44 2.25 3.28
CA VAL A 164 10.90 2.42 3.08
C VAL A 164 11.55 3.01 4.34
N LYS A 165 10.91 4.05 4.87
CA LYS A 165 11.30 4.74 6.09
C LYS A 165 11.28 3.81 7.29
N SER A 166 10.28 2.94 7.44
CA SER A 166 10.19 1.98 8.56
C SER A 166 11.34 0.96 8.59
N ARG A 167 12.02 0.70 7.46
CA ARG A 167 13.20 -0.19 7.36
C ARG A 167 14.52 0.42 7.82
N LEU A 168 14.59 1.75 7.89
CA LEU A 168 15.83 2.49 8.14
C LEU A 168 15.96 2.89 9.61
N LEU A 169 17.18 2.80 10.12
CA LEU A 169 17.56 3.28 11.45
C LEU A 169 17.62 4.81 11.47
N PRO A 170 17.49 5.46 12.64
CA PRO A 170 17.53 6.92 12.75
C PRO A 170 18.82 7.57 12.22
N ASP A 171 19.95 6.86 12.32
CA ASP A 171 21.26 7.34 11.89
C ASP A 171 21.61 6.94 10.44
N ASP A 172 20.73 6.21 9.75
CA ASP A 172 20.91 6.02 8.31
C ASP A 172 20.51 7.29 7.56
N ARG A 173 20.97 7.41 6.31
CA ARG A 173 20.51 8.43 5.38
C ARG A 173 20.06 7.76 4.09
N ALA A 174 18.90 8.16 3.60
CA ALA A 174 18.39 7.73 2.30
C ALA A 174 18.15 8.96 1.42
N THR A 175 18.55 8.89 0.16
CA THR A 175 18.51 10.02 -0.77
C THR A 175 18.00 9.55 -2.13
N PHE A 176 17.00 10.25 -2.65
CA PHE A 176 16.54 10.12 -4.03
C PHE A 176 17.30 11.14 -4.91
N ILE A 177 17.83 10.70 -6.04
CA ILE A 177 18.69 11.52 -6.92
C ILE A 177 18.18 11.41 -8.36
N GLY A 178 17.81 12.52 -8.99
CA GLY A 178 17.39 12.55 -10.38
C GLY A 178 18.57 12.57 -11.35
N ALA A 179 18.33 12.22 -12.63
CA ALA A 179 19.36 12.28 -13.68
C ALA A 179 19.97 13.69 -13.88
N ASP A 180 19.27 14.74 -13.50
CA ASP A 180 19.75 16.14 -13.54
C ASP A 180 20.66 16.50 -12.35
N GLY A 181 20.89 15.56 -11.43
CA GLY A 181 21.69 15.77 -10.23
C GLY A 181 20.95 16.46 -9.09
N GLN A 182 19.66 16.82 -9.27
CA GLN A 182 18.83 17.20 -8.12
C GLN A 182 18.70 16.00 -7.19
N SER A 183 18.56 16.26 -5.90
CA SER A 183 18.38 15.22 -4.90
C SER A 183 17.52 15.68 -3.74
N THR A 184 16.73 14.76 -3.20
CA THR A 184 15.93 14.95 -1.99
C THR A 184 16.31 13.87 -0.98
N ASP A 185 16.66 14.28 0.23
CA ASP A 185 16.88 13.37 1.36
C ASP A 185 15.54 12.96 1.97
N PHE A 186 15.46 11.70 2.37
CA PHE A 186 14.34 11.20 3.15
C PHE A 186 14.42 11.73 4.58
N ASN A 187 13.35 12.36 5.06
CA ASN A 187 13.28 12.80 6.45
C ASN A 187 12.90 11.65 7.37
N LEU A 188 13.91 10.95 7.90
CA LEU A 188 13.68 9.79 8.75
C LEU A 188 13.12 10.13 10.15
N SER A 189 13.12 11.40 10.55
CA SER A 189 12.56 11.82 11.84
C SER A 189 11.02 11.90 11.82
N ILE A 190 10.45 12.08 10.63
CA ILE A 190 9.01 12.11 10.43
C ILE A 190 8.55 10.68 10.12
N ARG A 191 7.59 10.19 10.90
CA ARG A 191 6.98 8.88 10.72
C ARG A 191 5.47 9.00 10.78
N TRP A 192 4.79 8.45 9.80
CA TRP A 192 3.35 8.46 9.71
C TRP A 192 2.79 7.12 10.15
N ASP A 193 1.73 7.18 10.95
CA ASP A 193 0.90 6.01 11.19
C ASP A 193 0.10 5.69 9.92
N LEU A 194 0.19 4.44 9.45
CA LEU A 194 -0.46 4.01 8.21
C LEU A 194 -1.99 4.16 8.31
N ASP A 195 -2.56 3.94 9.50
CA ASP A 195 -4.00 4.12 9.74
C ASP A 195 -4.39 5.60 9.56
N ARG A 196 -3.57 6.53 10.06
CA ARG A 196 -3.77 7.97 9.86
C ARG A 196 -3.65 8.37 8.39
N ILE A 197 -2.79 7.71 7.61
CA ILE A 197 -2.69 7.97 6.16
C ILE A 197 -3.96 7.48 5.44
N GLU A 198 -4.51 6.33 5.82
CA GLU A 198 -5.77 5.82 5.25
C GLU A 198 -6.93 6.77 5.48
N GLU A 199 -7.01 7.38 6.67
CA GLU A 199 -8.03 8.36 7.01
C GLU A 199 -8.02 9.57 6.06
N LEU A 200 -6.85 9.97 5.54
CA LEU A 200 -6.71 11.08 4.58
C LEU A 200 -7.35 10.80 3.22
N ALA A 201 -7.65 9.54 2.90
CA ALA A 201 -8.35 9.17 1.67
C ALA A 201 -9.87 9.24 1.83
N ILE A 202 -10.38 9.24 3.07
CA ILE A 202 -11.81 9.23 3.36
C ILE A 202 -12.37 10.65 3.21
N LYS A 203 -13.28 10.83 2.25
CA LYS A 203 -14.02 12.06 2.05
C LYS A 203 -15.29 12.10 2.91
N GLU A 204 -15.99 10.98 2.97
CA GLU A 204 -17.32 10.89 3.58
C GLU A 204 -17.52 9.54 4.26
N VAL A 205 -18.17 9.56 5.43
CA VAL A 205 -18.59 8.35 6.16
C VAL A 205 -20.11 8.36 6.23
N VAL A 206 -20.75 7.43 5.53
CA VAL A 206 -22.20 7.23 5.57
C VAL A 206 -22.51 6.17 6.62
N ARG A 207 -23.15 6.60 7.71
CA ARG A 207 -23.58 5.73 8.81
C ARG A 207 -25.03 5.32 8.61
N PHE A 208 -25.28 4.03 8.48
CA PHE A 208 -26.65 3.49 8.39
C PHE A 208 -27.26 3.34 9.79
N PRO A 209 -28.59 3.36 9.94
CA PRO A 209 -29.21 2.98 11.19
C PRO A 209 -28.79 1.57 11.61
N VAL A 210 -28.65 1.37 12.92
CA VAL A 210 -28.40 0.04 13.48
C VAL A 210 -29.48 -0.94 13.01
N ALA A 211 -29.07 -2.08 12.47
CA ALA A 211 -29.96 -3.06 11.90
C ALA A 211 -29.75 -4.45 12.52
N PRO A 212 -30.83 -5.22 12.75
CA PRO A 212 -30.71 -6.61 13.19
C PRO A 212 -30.17 -7.48 12.06
N MET A 213 -29.16 -8.30 12.35
CA MET A 213 -28.56 -9.24 11.41
C MET A 213 -28.38 -10.62 12.05
N ILE A 214 -28.34 -11.65 11.20
CA ILE A 214 -27.89 -12.99 11.59
C ILE A 214 -26.59 -13.27 10.84
N LEU A 215 -25.49 -13.37 11.58
CA LEU A 215 -24.14 -13.49 11.06
C LEU A 215 -23.55 -14.84 11.45
N ALA A 216 -23.28 -15.70 10.47
CA ALA A 216 -22.64 -17.00 10.72
C ALA A 216 -21.16 -16.81 11.06
N VAL A 217 -20.70 -17.42 12.13
CA VAL A 217 -19.33 -17.33 12.64
C VAL A 217 -18.43 -18.23 11.82
N LYS A 218 -17.39 -17.67 11.20
CA LYS A 218 -16.30 -18.43 10.59
C LYS A 218 -15.14 -18.58 11.56
N LYS A 219 -14.70 -17.47 12.15
CA LYS A 219 -13.57 -17.45 13.08
C LYS A 219 -13.85 -16.44 14.19
N PRO A 220 -14.18 -16.90 15.41
CA PRO A 220 -14.31 -16.02 16.56
C PRO A 220 -12.93 -15.61 17.10
N ASP A 221 -12.86 -14.45 17.75
CA ASP A 221 -11.67 -14.03 18.48
C ASP A 221 -11.81 -14.37 19.97
N TYR A 222 -11.11 -15.41 20.41
CA TYR A 222 -11.09 -15.88 21.80
C TYR A 222 -10.13 -15.11 22.72
N LEU A 223 -9.16 -14.36 22.16
CA LEU A 223 -8.00 -13.88 22.91
C LEU A 223 -7.89 -12.35 22.96
N GLY A 224 -8.60 -11.63 22.10
CA GLY A 224 -8.44 -10.18 21.98
C GLY A 224 -9.71 -9.38 21.68
N ASN A 225 -9.47 -8.19 21.13
CA ASN A 225 -10.46 -7.22 20.66
C ASN A 225 -10.41 -7.09 19.12
N SER A 226 -9.89 -8.09 18.42
CA SER A 226 -9.75 -8.09 16.98
C SER A 226 -11.11 -8.32 16.31
N LYS A 227 -11.19 -8.04 15.01
CA LYS A 227 -12.40 -8.29 14.23
C LYS A 227 -12.64 -9.80 14.09
N TRP A 228 -13.90 -10.20 14.25
CA TRP A 228 -14.39 -11.55 14.03
C TRP A 228 -14.61 -11.78 12.54
N GLU A 229 -14.26 -12.96 12.02
CA GLU A 229 -14.64 -13.35 10.68
C GLU A 229 -16.03 -13.99 10.71
N LEU A 230 -16.96 -13.34 10.03
CA LEU A 230 -18.37 -13.69 9.95
C LEU A 230 -18.79 -13.88 8.49
N ARG A 231 -20.01 -14.36 8.29
CA ARG A 231 -20.63 -14.51 6.98
C ARG A 231 -22.09 -14.06 7.02
N HIS A 232 -22.46 -13.23 6.06
CA HIS A 232 -23.85 -12.86 5.77
C HIS A 232 -24.22 -13.37 4.38
N GLY A 233 -25.11 -14.36 4.30
CA GLY A 233 -25.38 -15.04 3.03
C GLY A 233 -24.12 -15.70 2.47
N LYS A 234 -23.69 -15.36 1.24
CA LYS A 234 -22.43 -15.87 0.65
C LYS A 234 -21.21 -14.99 0.96
N ARG A 235 -21.42 -13.79 1.51
CA ARG A 235 -20.39 -12.77 1.72
C ARG A 235 -19.67 -12.99 3.05
N SER A 236 -18.34 -13.02 3.01
CA SER A 236 -17.52 -12.91 4.22
C SER A 236 -17.47 -11.46 4.69
N ILE A 237 -17.63 -11.25 5.99
CA ILE A 237 -17.61 -9.95 6.65
C ILE A 237 -16.64 -10.03 7.83
N SER A 238 -15.84 -8.98 8.02
CA SER A 238 -15.00 -8.82 9.22
C SER A 238 -15.64 -7.75 10.11
N ALA A 239 -16.05 -8.12 11.32
CA ALA A 239 -16.79 -7.23 12.21
C ALA A 239 -16.16 -7.14 13.60
N LYS A 240 -16.12 -5.94 14.17
CA LYS A 240 -15.75 -5.75 15.58
C LYS A 240 -16.99 -5.95 16.47
N ILE A 241 -16.82 -6.54 17.64
CA ILE A 241 -17.87 -6.59 18.67
C ILE A 241 -17.57 -5.54 19.73
N GLU A 242 -18.51 -4.61 19.94
CA GLU A 242 -18.41 -3.56 20.97
C GLU A 242 -19.35 -3.81 22.16
N ASP A 243 -20.10 -4.92 22.14
CA ASP A 243 -20.84 -5.44 23.28
C ASP A 243 -19.87 -6.01 24.33
N ALA A 244 -19.30 -5.12 25.15
CA ALA A 244 -18.26 -5.45 26.12
C ALA A 244 -18.73 -6.47 27.17
N GLU A 245 -19.99 -6.41 27.58
CA GLU A 245 -20.54 -7.35 28.56
C GLU A 245 -20.66 -8.76 27.95
N TRP A 246 -21.21 -8.87 26.74
CA TRP A 246 -21.31 -10.14 26.05
C TRP A 246 -19.93 -10.72 25.75
N LEU A 247 -19.00 -9.90 25.24
CA LEU A 247 -17.65 -10.35 24.88
C LEU A 247 -16.91 -10.90 26.11
N ARG A 248 -17.06 -10.26 27.27
CA ARG A 248 -16.52 -10.76 28.55
C ARG A 248 -17.11 -12.11 28.94
N ARG A 249 -18.41 -12.34 28.72
CA ARG A 249 -19.03 -13.66 28.99
C ARG A 249 -18.49 -14.73 28.05
N PHE A 250 -18.32 -14.41 26.77
CA PHE A 250 -17.73 -15.32 25.78
C PHE A 250 -16.27 -15.67 26.13
N GLN A 251 -15.43 -14.67 26.40
CA GLN A 251 -14.00 -14.87 26.74
C GLN A 251 -13.82 -15.67 28.04
N ASN A 252 -14.72 -15.48 29.02
CA ASN A 252 -14.74 -16.27 30.25
C ASN A 252 -15.41 -17.65 30.09
N ARG A 253 -15.76 -18.06 28.87
CA ARG A 253 -16.42 -19.34 28.54
C ARG A 253 -17.79 -19.53 29.19
N ASN A 254 -18.45 -18.44 29.59
CA ASN A 254 -19.84 -18.47 30.06
C ASN A 254 -20.82 -18.56 28.87
N VAL A 255 -20.37 -18.19 27.67
CA VAL A 255 -21.07 -18.37 26.39
C VAL A 255 -20.11 -19.08 25.45
N ASP A 256 -20.54 -20.19 24.84
CA ASP A 256 -19.76 -20.90 23.83
C ASP A 256 -20.27 -20.49 22.45
N VAL A 257 -19.35 -20.14 21.56
CA VAL A 257 -19.62 -19.83 20.15
C VAL A 257 -18.53 -20.49 19.34
N ARG A 258 -18.91 -21.31 18.36
CA ARG A 258 -17.99 -22.06 17.53
C ARG A 258 -18.12 -21.65 16.06
N PRO A 259 -17.07 -21.88 15.26
CA PRO A 259 -17.19 -21.86 13.81
C PRO A 259 -18.41 -22.69 13.36
N GLY A 260 -19.28 -22.07 12.56
CA GLY A 260 -20.53 -22.68 12.08
C GLY A 260 -21.79 -22.18 12.79
N ASP A 261 -21.70 -21.74 14.05
CA ASP A 261 -22.81 -21.10 14.76
C ASP A 261 -23.12 -19.73 14.14
N ALA A 262 -24.22 -19.09 14.54
CA ALA A 262 -24.53 -17.73 14.11
C ALA A 262 -24.87 -16.82 15.29
N LEU A 263 -24.51 -15.54 15.16
CA LEU A 263 -24.93 -14.49 16.08
C LEU A 263 -26.15 -13.81 15.51
N ARG A 264 -27.23 -13.73 16.29
CA ARG A 264 -28.29 -12.75 16.09
C ARG A 264 -27.90 -11.49 16.85
N CYS A 265 -27.71 -10.40 16.15
CA CYS A 265 -27.13 -9.19 16.73
C CYS A 265 -27.63 -7.92 16.05
N GLU A 266 -27.39 -6.79 16.70
CA GLU A 266 -27.57 -5.46 16.16
C GLU A 266 -26.23 -4.96 15.62
N VAL A 267 -26.24 -4.45 14.39
CA VAL A 267 -25.02 -4.09 13.65
C VAL A 267 -25.12 -2.66 13.16
N GLN A 268 -24.11 -1.86 13.50
CA GLN A 268 -23.82 -0.57 12.89
C GLN A 268 -22.99 -0.80 11.63
N ILE A 269 -23.47 -0.29 10.50
CA ILE A 269 -22.78 -0.35 9.21
C ILE A 269 -22.32 1.05 8.84
N GLU A 270 -21.06 1.18 8.42
CA GLU A 270 -20.50 2.43 7.90
C GLU A 270 -19.90 2.18 6.53
N HIS A 271 -20.23 3.04 5.56
CA HIS A 271 -19.59 3.07 4.26
C HIS A 271 -18.62 4.26 4.21
N LEU A 272 -17.37 3.99 3.89
CA LEU A 272 -16.30 4.96 3.78
C LEU A 272 -16.10 5.27 2.30
N TYR A 273 -16.40 6.49 1.88
CA TYR A 273 -16.28 6.94 0.49
C TYR A 273 -15.05 7.81 0.29
N GLY A 274 -14.35 7.56 -0.82
CA GLY A 274 -13.17 8.28 -1.23
C GLY A 274 -13.49 9.60 -1.92
N HIS A 275 -12.45 10.37 -2.22
CA HIS A 275 -12.58 11.65 -2.93
C HIS A 275 -13.04 11.51 -4.39
N ASP A 276 -12.90 10.33 -4.99
CA ASP A 276 -13.44 9.91 -6.28
C ASP A 276 -14.92 9.47 -6.21
N ASN A 277 -15.50 9.45 -5.00
CA ASN A 277 -16.83 8.91 -4.69
C ASN A 277 -16.94 7.38 -4.84
N GLU A 278 -15.80 6.68 -4.92
CA GLU A 278 -15.76 5.23 -4.85
C GLU A 278 -15.83 4.75 -3.39
N LEU A 279 -16.36 3.54 -3.19
CA LEU A 279 -16.44 2.92 -1.87
C LEU A 279 -15.06 2.37 -1.49
N LEU A 280 -14.42 2.96 -0.47
CA LEU A 280 -13.12 2.51 0.04
C LEU A 280 -13.25 1.30 0.95
N ALA A 281 -14.21 1.33 1.87
CA ALA A 281 -14.41 0.27 2.84
C ALA A 281 -15.85 0.23 3.37
N GLU A 282 -16.26 -0.96 3.80
CA GLU A 282 -17.47 -1.19 4.59
C GLU A 282 -17.06 -1.70 5.97
N ASN A 283 -17.38 -0.92 7.00
CA ASN A 283 -17.14 -1.31 8.38
C ASN A 283 -18.42 -1.85 9.01
N TYR A 284 -18.29 -2.99 9.68
CA TYR A 284 -19.36 -3.64 10.41
C TYR A 284 -18.97 -3.69 11.89
N THR A 285 -19.81 -3.12 12.74
CA THR A 285 -19.64 -3.15 14.19
C THR A 285 -20.88 -3.76 14.83
N ILE A 286 -20.71 -4.90 15.48
CA ILE A 286 -21.76 -5.51 16.30
C ILE A 286 -21.84 -4.71 17.60
N VAL A 287 -22.90 -3.93 17.74
CA VAL A 287 -23.12 -3.08 18.91
C VAL A 287 -23.79 -3.82 20.06
N HIS A 288 -24.59 -4.85 19.74
CA HIS A 288 -25.25 -5.69 20.73
C HIS A 288 -25.48 -7.12 20.21
N VAL A 289 -25.16 -8.13 21.03
CA VAL A 289 -25.48 -9.54 20.70
C VAL A 289 -26.75 -9.96 21.42
N ILE A 290 -27.77 -10.31 20.64
CA ILE A 290 -29.09 -10.72 21.13
C ILE A 290 -29.08 -12.21 21.50
N ASP A 291 -28.55 -13.07 20.61
CA ASP A 291 -28.59 -14.52 20.80
C ASP A 291 -27.51 -15.27 20.00
N VAL A 292 -27.15 -16.47 20.46
CA VAL A 292 -26.28 -17.42 19.76
C VAL A 292 -27.13 -18.55 19.20
N LEU A 293 -27.21 -18.64 17.88
CA LEU A 293 -27.92 -19.67 17.15
C LEU A 293 -26.96 -20.82 16.85
N VAL A 294 -27.06 -21.88 17.64
CA VAL A 294 -26.19 -23.06 17.51
C VAL A 294 -26.52 -23.81 16.21
N ASN A 295 -25.48 -24.19 15.47
CA ASN A 295 -25.66 -24.99 14.27
C ASN A 295 -25.98 -26.45 14.65
N ALA A 296 -27.27 -26.79 14.59
CA ALA A 296 -27.77 -28.13 14.89
C ALA A 296 -27.57 -29.15 13.75
N TYR A 297 -27.02 -28.73 12.60
CA TYR A 297 -26.73 -29.65 11.49
C TYR A 297 -25.48 -30.49 11.84
N ARG A 298 -25.69 -31.57 12.61
CA ARG A 298 -24.73 -32.66 12.70
C ARG A 298 -24.60 -33.27 11.30
N GLN A 299 -23.39 -33.26 10.73
CA GLN A 299 -23.05 -34.28 9.73
C GLN A 299 -23.25 -35.62 10.43
N GLU A 300 -24.31 -36.35 10.05
CA GLU A 300 -24.45 -37.75 10.41
C GLU A 300 -23.20 -38.50 9.93
N ASN A 301 -22.73 -39.41 10.80
CA ASN A 301 -21.44 -40.07 10.73
C ASN A 301 -21.09 -40.55 9.32
N LEU A 302 -20.05 -39.96 8.72
CA LEU A 302 -19.45 -40.42 7.46
C LEU A 302 -18.59 -41.69 7.63
N PHE A 303 -18.60 -42.28 8.83
CA PHE A 303 -17.94 -43.53 9.15
C PHE A 303 -18.99 -44.51 9.65
N GLU A 304 -19.80 -45.03 8.72
CA GLU A 304 -20.39 -46.35 8.92
C GLU A 304 -19.24 -47.36 8.90
N ASP A 305 -19.01 -47.96 10.05
CA ASP A 305 -18.03 -49.01 10.28
C ASP A 305 -18.45 -50.25 9.47
N HIS A 306 -17.88 -50.42 8.27
CA HIS A 306 -17.91 -51.70 7.57
C HIS A 306 -16.96 -52.69 8.26
N GLY A 307 -17.31 -53.06 9.49
CA GLY A 307 -16.78 -54.22 10.20
C GLY A 307 -17.30 -55.49 9.57
N ASN A 308 -16.71 -55.87 8.45
CA ASN A 308 -16.98 -57.12 7.75
C ASN A 308 -16.10 -58.23 8.35
N GLY A 309 -16.72 -59.36 8.71
CA GLY A 309 -16.08 -60.68 8.68
C GLY A 309 -15.62 -61.27 10.02
N SER A 310 -16.48 -62.09 10.62
CA SER A 310 -16.07 -63.34 11.28
C SER A 310 -16.27 -64.50 10.30
#